data_AF-A0A3B9YL96-F1
#
_entry.id   AF-A0A3B9YL96-F1
#
_cell.length_a   1.000
_cell.length_b   1.000
_cell.length_c   1.000
_cell.angle_alpha   90.00
_cell.angle_beta   90.00
_cell.angle_gamma   90.00
#
_symmetry.space_group_name_H-M   'P 1'
#
loop_
_entity.id
_entity.type
_entity.pdbx_description
1 polymer ?
#
loop_
_entity_poly.entity_id
_entity_poly.type
_entity_poly.pdbx_seq_one_letter_code
_entity_poly.pdbx_strand_id
1 'polypeptide(L)'
;MTAAKTRVYNLIPLLAGKAESVTRLEGSPRDALAAVRESCEFKGSSPSAWAASIEKHCPLPLEHPFRKTVDGLPPGDPLRTLACWAYGAGNSWITLEEVVWENGTKSRPQEEHRDWMRQQSARLSKD
;
A
#
# COMPACT_ATOMS: atom_id res chain seq x y z
N MET A 1 9.96 7.13 -12.97
CA MET A 1 9.52 8.15 -12.00
C MET A 1 9.68 7.54 -10.62
N THR A 2 10.45 8.17 -9.72
CA THR A 2 10.77 7.60 -8.40
C THR A 2 10.02 8.35 -7.31
N ALA A 3 9.53 7.64 -6.30
CA ALA A 3 8.88 8.26 -5.15
C ALA A 3 9.92 8.74 -4.14
N ALA A 4 9.90 10.03 -3.85
CA ALA A 4 10.81 10.66 -2.89
C ALA A 4 10.32 10.45 -1.45
N LYS A 5 9.00 10.58 -1.23
CA LYS A 5 8.37 10.38 0.09
C LYS A 5 7.04 9.68 -0.05
N THR A 6 6.63 9.00 1.01
CA THR A 6 5.30 8.44 1.16
C THR A 6 4.80 8.63 2.57
N ARG A 7 3.47 8.57 2.71
CA ARG A 7 2.79 8.53 3.97
C ARG A 7 1.85 7.34 4.03
N VAL A 8 2.00 6.54 5.07
CA VAL A 8 1.26 5.29 5.28
C VAL A 8 0.62 5.32 6.65
N TYR A 9 -0.65 4.97 6.73
CA TYR A 9 -1.27 4.55 7.99
C TYR A 9 -1.07 3.05 8.15
N ASN A 10 -0.40 2.65 9.21
CA ASN A 10 -0.15 1.26 9.55
C ASN A 10 -1.13 0.85 10.67
N LEU A 11 -2.14 0.06 10.32
CA LEU A 11 -3.16 -0.39 11.26
C LEU A 11 -2.74 -1.66 12.00
N ILE A 12 -1.67 -2.34 11.57
CA ILE A 12 -1.25 -3.64 12.12
C ILE A 12 -1.04 -3.60 13.64
N PRO A 13 -0.30 -2.64 14.22
CA PRO A 13 -0.12 -2.59 15.68
C PRO A 13 -1.43 -2.41 16.43
N LEU A 14 -2.33 -1.56 15.92
CA LEU A 14 -3.66 -1.35 16.51
C LEU A 14 -4.50 -2.63 16.44
N LEU A 15 -4.58 -3.25 15.26
CA LEU A 15 -5.34 -4.49 15.04
C LEU A 15 -4.79 -5.68 15.85
N ALA A 16 -3.49 -5.66 16.18
CA ALA A 16 -2.85 -6.65 17.03
C ALA A 16 -2.93 -6.32 18.54
N GLY A 17 -3.60 -5.23 18.94
CA GLY A 17 -3.69 -4.80 20.34
C GLY A 17 -2.36 -4.29 20.94
N LYS A 18 -1.39 -3.94 20.10
CA LYS A 18 -0.05 -3.46 20.48
C LYS A 18 0.05 -1.92 20.49
N ALA A 19 -1.00 -1.21 20.08
CA ALA A 19 -1.10 0.23 20.10
C ALA A 19 -2.55 0.68 20.35
N GLU A 20 -2.73 1.88 20.91
CA GLU A 20 -4.06 2.46 21.18
C GLU A 20 -4.61 3.28 20.01
N SER A 21 -3.76 3.60 19.03
CA SER A 21 -4.14 4.39 17.85
C SER A 21 -3.45 3.89 16.59
N VAL A 22 -3.94 4.34 15.43
CA VAL A 22 -3.30 4.08 14.14
C VAL A 22 -1.93 4.74 14.10
N THR A 23 -0.90 3.98 13.69
CA THR A 23 0.45 4.51 13.53
C THR A 23 0.57 5.16 12.15
N ARG A 24 0.95 6.43 12.10
CA ARG A 24 1.27 7.12 10.84
C ARG A 24 2.78 7.12 10.61
N LEU A 25 3.18 6.65 9.43
CA LEU A 25 4.56 6.60 8.96
C LEU A 25 4.74 7.64 7.84
N GLU A 26 5.79 8.45 7.91
CA GLU A 26 6.13 9.42 6.87
C GLU A 26 7.64 9.39 6.60
N GLY A 27 8.03 9.21 5.34
CA GLY A 27 9.44 9.01 4.99
C GLY A 27 9.61 8.42 3.60
N SER A 28 10.76 7.78 3.34
CA SER A 28 10.95 7.08 2.07
C SER A 28 10.05 5.84 1.98
N PRO A 29 9.65 5.39 0.78
CA PRO A 29 8.91 4.12 0.63
C PRO A 29 9.62 2.91 1.25
N ARG A 30 10.96 2.90 1.23
CA ARG A 30 11.78 1.85 1.83
C ARG A 30 11.62 1.81 3.35
N ASP A 31 11.71 2.97 4.01
CA ASP A 31 11.61 3.06 5.47
C ASP A 31 10.18 2.73 5.94
N ALA A 32 9.18 3.21 5.21
CA ALA A 32 7.79 2.87 5.48
C ALA A 32 7.54 1.36 5.34
N LEU A 33 8.03 0.72 4.26
CA LEU A 33 7.91 -0.73 4.09
C LEU A 33 8.62 -1.50 5.21
N ALA A 34 9.82 -1.07 5.61
CA ALA A 34 10.55 -1.68 6.70
C ALA A 34 9.75 -1.59 8.02
N ALA A 35 9.20 -0.43 8.36
CA ALA A 35 8.38 -0.25 9.57
C ALA A 35 7.08 -1.08 9.54
N VAL A 36 6.40 -1.17 8.39
CA VAL A 36 5.23 -2.05 8.20
C VAL A 36 5.64 -3.51 8.41
N ARG A 37 6.75 -3.95 7.80
CA ARG A 37 7.29 -5.30 8.00
C ARG A 37 7.57 -5.58 9.46
N GLU A 38 8.18 -4.62 10.16
CA GLU A 38 8.53 -4.80 11.57
C GLU A 38 7.29 -4.97 12.46
N SER A 39 6.14 -4.44 12.04
CA SER A 39 4.86 -4.60 12.73
C SER A 39 4.20 -5.98 12.52
N CYS A 40 4.62 -6.72 11.49
CA CYS A 40 4.06 -8.04 11.17
C CYS A 40 4.66 -9.13 12.06
N GLU A 41 3.85 -10.10 12.46
CA GLU A 41 4.32 -11.25 13.25
C GLU A 41 5.14 -12.22 12.40
N PHE A 42 4.73 -12.44 11.15
CA PHE A 42 5.45 -13.29 10.19
C PHE A 42 6.12 -12.45 9.11
N LYS A 43 7.46 -12.42 9.14
CA LYS A 43 8.28 -11.57 8.25
C LYS A 43 9.06 -12.33 7.18
N GLY A 44 8.85 -13.65 7.08
CA GLY A 44 9.57 -14.53 6.15
C GLY A 44 11.09 -14.62 6.42
N SER A 45 11.83 -15.15 5.45
CA SER A 45 13.28 -15.37 5.53
C SER A 45 14.12 -14.11 5.30
N SER A 46 13.64 -13.17 4.47
CA SER A 46 14.35 -11.91 4.17
C SER A 46 13.35 -10.80 3.78
N PRO A 47 13.75 -9.51 3.83
CA PRO A 47 12.90 -8.41 3.36
C PRO A 47 12.42 -8.59 1.91
N SER A 48 13.31 -9.00 1.01
CA SER A 48 12.96 -9.22 -0.41
C SER A 48 12.02 -10.40 -0.59
N ALA A 49 12.23 -11.51 0.12
CA ALA A 49 11.35 -12.67 0.05
C ALA A 49 9.95 -12.35 0.59
N TRP A 50 9.88 -11.54 1.65
CA TRP A 50 8.62 -11.07 2.21
C TRP A 50 7.88 -10.15 1.24
N ALA A 51 8.55 -9.16 0.65
CA ALA A 51 7.97 -8.28 -0.36
C ALA A 51 7.42 -9.07 -1.57
N ALA A 52 8.20 -10.03 -2.09
CA ALA A 52 7.77 -10.89 -3.18
C ALA A 52 6.53 -11.74 -2.81
N SER A 53 6.44 -12.23 -1.58
CA SER A 53 5.26 -12.95 -1.07
C SER A 53 4.01 -12.06 -1.10
N ILE A 54 4.14 -10.81 -0.64
CA ILE A 54 3.03 -9.85 -0.66
C ILE A 54 2.58 -9.54 -2.08
N GLU A 55 3.51 -9.23 -2.98
CA GLU A 55 3.16 -8.94 -4.38
C GLU A 55 2.51 -10.14 -5.08
N LYS A 56 2.90 -11.36 -4.70
CA LYS A 56 2.30 -12.61 -5.22
C LYS A 56 0.89 -12.85 -4.69
N HIS A 57 0.66 -12.64 -3.39
CA HIS A 57 -0.59 -13.02 -2.72
C HIS A 57 -1.62 -11.89 -2.59
N CYS A 58 -1.17 -10.63 -2.70
CA CYS A 58 -2.00 -9.43 -2.68
C CYS A 58 -1.82 -8.65 -4.00
N PRO A 59 -2.15 -9.24 -5.17
CA PRO A 59 -1.99 -8.56 -6.44
C PRO A 59 -2.98 -7.37 -6.52
N LEU A 60 -2.51 -6.22 -7.00
CA LEU A 60 -3.40 -5.09 -7.29
C LEU A 60 -4.41 -5.49 -8.38
N PRO A 61 -5.71 -5.26 -8.19
CA PRO A 61 -6.70 -5.48 -9.25
C PRO A 61 -6.33 -4.73 -10.54
N LEU A 62 -6.54 -5.35 -11.70
CA LEU A 62 -6.19 -4.77 -13.02
C LEU A 62 -6.84 -3.40 -13.24
N GLU A 63 -8.08 -3.24 -12.78
CA GLU A 63 -8.85 -1.99 -12.91
C GLU A 63 -8.55 -0.96 -11.81
N HIS A 64 -7.70 -1.28 -10.84
CA HIS A 64 -7.41 -0.37 -9.73
C HIS A 64 -6.69 0.89 -10.26
N PRO A 65 -7.15 2.12 -9.93
CA PRO A 65 -6.61 3.34 -10.52
C PRO A 65 -5.12 3.52 -10.28
N PHE A 66 -4.66 3.21 -9.06
CA PHE A 66 -3.26 3.35 -8.69
C PHE A 66 -2.33 2.29 -9.32
N ARG A 67 -2.87 1.26 -9.96
CA ARG A 67 -2.07 0.20 -10.59
C ARG A 67 -1.17 0.77 -11.69
N LYS A 68 -1.70 1.67 -12.53
CA LYS A 68 -0.93 2.32 -13.60
C LYS A 68 0.30 3.06 -13.08
N THR A 69 0.20 3.62 -11.88
CA THR A 69 1.28 4.36 -11.22
C THR A 69 2.43 3.45 -10.79
N VAL A 70 2.13 2.23 -10.34
CA VAL A 70 3.12 1.28 -9.82
C VAL A 70 3.56 0.21 -10.81
N ASP A 71 2.81 -0.01 -11.90
CA ASP A 71 3.17 -0.98 -12.95
C ASP A 71 4.50 -0.63 -13.66
N GLY A 72 4.89 0.65 -13.66
CA GLY A 72 6.19 1.10 -14.17
C GLY A 72 7.38 0.91 -13.22
N LEU A 73 7.14 0.41 -12.00
CA LEU A 73 8.19 0.17 -10.99
C LEU A 73 8.68 -1.28 -11.05
N PRO A 74 9.99 -1.52 -10.79
CA PRO A 74 10.53 -2.87 -10.81
C PRO A 74 9.87 -3.76 -9.74
N PRO A 75 9.80 -5.08 -9.96
CA PRO A 75 9.38 -6.02 -8.92
C PRO A 75 10.21 -5.86 -7.65
N GLY A 76 9.56 -5.87 -6.48
CA GLY A 76 10.21 -5.64 -5.19
C GLY A 76 10.53 -4.17 -4.89
N ASP A 77 10.07 -3.23 -5.73
CA ASP A 77 10.09 -1.81 -5.38
C ASP A 77 9.24 -1.57 -4.10
N PRO A 78 9.76 -0.84 -3.10
CA PRO A 78 9.03 -0.68 -1.84
C PRO A 78 7.65 -0.04 -1.98
N LEU A 79 7.47 0.90 -2.91
CA LEU A 79 6.18 1.53 -3.15
C LEU A 79 5.19 0.54 -3.79
N ARG A 80 5.68 -0.30 -4.71
CA ARG A 80 4.88 -1.36 -5.33
C ARG A 80 4.40 -2.36 -4.29
N THR A 81 5.28 -2.82 -3.40
CA THR A 81 4.91 -3.73 -2.31
C THR A 81 3.90 -3.10 -1.35
N LEU A 82 4.10 -1.83 -0.95
CA LEU A 82 3.14 -1.08 -0.13
C LEU A 82 1.77 -0.97 -0.81
N ALA A 83 1.73 -0.68 -2.10
CA ALA A 83 0.48 -0.63 -2.85
C ALA A 83 -0.21 -1.99 -2.86
N CYS A 84 0.51 -3.07 -3.21
CA CYS A 84 0.02 -4.46 -3.17
C CYS A 84 -0.63 -4.80 -1.84
N TRP A 85 0.02 -4.46 -0.73
CA TRP A 85 -0.57 -4.68 0.58
C TRP A 85 -1.82 -3.84 0.81
N ALA A 86 -1.75 -2.53 0.55
CA ALA A 86 -2.83 -1.58 0.83
C ALA A 86 -4.12 -1.93 0.08
N TYR A 87 -4.01 -2.40 -1.17
CA TYR A 87 -5.14 -2.48 -2.10
C TYR A 87 -5.39 -3.88 -2.67
N GLY A 88 -4.47 -4.83 -2.51
CA GLY A 88 -4.59 -6.20 -2.99
C GLY A 88 -5.04 -7.22 -1.94
N ALA A 89 -4.96 -6.89 -0.65
CA ALA A 89 -5.21 -7.84 0.44
C ALA A 89 -6.69 -8.10 0.77
N GLY A 90 -7.64 -7.47 0.06
CA GLY A 90 -9.09 -7.56 0.33
C GLY A 90 -9.56 -6.82 1.59
N ASN A 91 -8.70 -6.72 2.62
CA ASN A 91 -8.89 -5.92 3.83
C ASN A 91 -7.70 -4.97 4.04
N SER A 92 -7.97 -3.76 4.51
CA SER A 92 -6.93 -2.73 4.71
C SER A 92 -6.19 -2.93 6.03
N TRP A 93 -5.02 -3.56 5.97
CA TRP A 93 -4.06 -3.61 7.09
C TRP A 93 -3.15 -2.38 7.14
N ILE A 94 -2.97 -1.74 5.99
CA ILE A 94 -2.31 -0.45 5.84
C ILE A 94 -3.11 0.41 4.86
N THR A 95 -2.88 1.71 4.87
CA THR A 95 -3.44 2.64 3.88
C THR A 95 -2.34 3.57 3.38
N LEU A 96 -2.21 3.70 2.06
CA LEU A 96 -1.24 4.59 1.42
C LEU A 96 -1.92 5.95 1.15
N GLU A 97 -1.70 6.93 2.02
CA GLU A 97 -2.39 8.23 1.98
C GLU A 97 -1.83 9.12 0.87
N GLU A 98 -0.51 9.29 0.82
CA GLU A 98 0.16 10.23 -0.09
C GLU A 98 1.48 9.63 -0.62
N VAL A 99 1.77 9.93 -1.88
CA VAL A 99 3.09 9.71 -2.50
C VAL A 99 3.55 11.03 -3.10
N VAL A 100 4.74 11.48 -2.70
CA VAL A 100 5.41 12.64 -3.28
C VAL A 100 6.53 12.15 -4.19
N TRP A 101 6.44 12.49 -5.47
CA TRP A 101 7.39 12.11 -6.51
C TRP A 101 8.59 13.08 -6.53
N GLU A 102 9.72 12.65 -7.10
CA GLU A 102 10.92 13.49 -7.21
C GLU A 102 10.69 14.81 -7.96
N ASN A 103 9.72 14.86 -8.88
CA ASN A 103 9.35 16.09 -9.60
C ASN A 103 8.39 17.00 -8.80
N GLY A 104 8.11 16.69 -7.53
CA GLY A 104 7.19 17.44 -6.66
C GLY A 104 5.70 17.11 -6.84
N THR A 105 5.34 16.27 -7.82
CA THR A 105 3.95 15.83 -8.00
C THR A 105 3.50 15.02 -6.80
N LYS A 106 2.21 15.13 -6.45
CA LYS A 106 1.59 14.36 -5.36
C LYS A 106 0.50 13.45 -5.90
N SER A 107 0.52 12.19 -5.48
CA SER A 107 -0.59 11.24 -5.69
C SER A 107 -1.26 10.95 -4.35
N ARG A 108 -2.58 10.70 -4.36
CA ARG A 108 -3.39 10.41 -3.17
C ARG A 108 -4.13 9.08 -3.33
N PRO A 109 -3.43 7.95 -3.19
CA PRO A 109 -3.95 6.65 -3.62
C PRO A 109 -5.20 6.22 -2.84
N GLN A 110 -5.31 6.61 -1.57
CA GLN A 110 -6.49 6.35 -0.75
C GLN A 110 -7.76 7.02 -1.30
N GLU A 111 -7.65 8.27 -1.76
CA GLU A 111 -8.79 8.99 -2.35
C GLU A 111 -9.23 8.30 -3.64
N GLU A 112 -8.26 7.98 -4.51
CA GLU A 112 -8.47 7.24 -5.76
C GLU A 112 -9.12 5.87 -5.51
N HIS A 113 -8.65 5.13 -4.51
CA HIS A 113 -9.21 3.82 -4.14
C HIS A 113 -10.66 3.93 -3.67
N ARG A 114 -10.97 4.91 -2.81
CA ARG A 114 -12.33 5.12 -2.29
C ARG A 114 -13.31 5.47 -3.42
N ASP A 115 -12.90 6.33 -4.34
CA ASP A 115 -13.74 6.71 -5.47
C ASP A 115 -13.94 5.55 -6.45
N TRP A 116 -12.90 4.74 -6.67
CA TRP A 116 -13.01 3.50 -7.41
C TRP A 116 -14.00 2.52 -6.75
N MET A 117 -13.87 2.23 -5.45
CA MET A 117 -14.80 1.34 -4.73
C MET A 117 -16.26 1.81 -4.85
N ARG A 118 -16.52 3.12 -4.71
CA ARG A 118 -17.87 3.69 -4.92
C ARG A 118 -18.41 3.41 -6.32
N GLN A 119 -17.58 3.57 -7.35
CA GLN A 119 -17.97 3.28 -8.73
C GLN A 119 -18.24 1.79 -8.95
N GLN A 120 -17.41 0.91 -8.37
CA GLN A 120 -17.60 -0.53 -8.46
C GLN A 120 -18.89 -0.97 -7.75
N SER A 121 -19.19 -0.46 -6.55
CA SER A 121 -20.45 -0.74 -5.85
C SER A 121 -21.68 -0.24 -6.62
N ALA A 122 -21.60 0.95 -7.23
CA ALA A 122 -22.67 1.49 -8.05
C ALA A 122 -22.90 0.69 -9.34
N ARG A 123 -21.86 0.07 -9.91
CA ARG A 123 -21.97 -0.87 -11.04
C ARG A 123 -22.71 -2.13 -10.62
N LEU A 124 -22.29 -2.74 -9.52
CA LEU A 124 -22.86 -4.00 -9.01
C LEU A 124 -24.31 -3.87 -8.52
N SER A 125 -24.79 -2.66 -8.20
CA SER A 125 -26.17 -2.42 -7.76
C SER A 125 -27.15 -2.17 -8.91
N LYS A 126 -26.67 -2.14 -10.16
CA LYS A 126 -27.49 -1.93 -11.37
C LYS A 126 -27.71 -3.22 -12.16
N ASP A 127 -27.00 -4.28 -11.81
CA ASP A 127 -27.14 -5.64 -12.35
C ASP A 127 -28.02 -6.48 -11.41
#